data_AF-A0A969QU53-F1
#
_entry.id   AF-A0A969QU53-F1
#
_cell.length_a   1.000
_cell.length_b   1.000
_cell.length_c   1.000
_cell.angle_alpha   90.00
_cell.angle_beta   90.00
_cell.angle_gamma   90.00
#
_symmetry.space_group_name_H-M   'P 1'
#
loop_
_entity.id
_entity.type
_entity.pdbx_description
1 polymer ?
#
loop_
_entity_poly.entity_id
_entity_poly.type
_entity_poly.pdbx_seq_one_letter_code
_entity_poly.pdbx_strand_id
1 'polypeptide(L)'
;MSNLTAIKNKQIIDALNDFSQTQKELIASCSKKYLSRSRLSDSLRYSSRSRSSDLFLLKIPKSGLINTLQETWEFQKHGSGILFKGNESGKVIDANREIIDHSEAFDSWRLSQYFESLEYSNIIWESSEFLADDDDDLDKLLELLEEEHIVKLVPNRYKLYKLVANQSKSRSSSKLRLMTLARYSSKKSKSKRREYRRH
;
A
#
# COMPACT_ATOMS: atom_id res chain seq x y z
N MET A 1 21.94 18.93 -7.67
CA MET A 1 20.89 18.61 -6.68
C MET A 1 21.48 18.68 -5.27
N SER A 2 20.75 19.25 -4.30
CA SER A 2 21.22 19.30 -2.92
C SER A 2 21.20 17.91 -2.27
N ASN A 3 22.09 17.65 -1.32
CA ASN A 3 22.14 16.36 -0.60
C ASN A 3 20.82 16.06 0.13
N LEU A 4 20.14 17.11 0.62
CA LEU A 4 18.84 17.01 1.30
C LEU A 4 17.72 16.56 0.36
N THR A 5 17.70 17.06 -0.87
CA THR A 5 16.73 16.64 -1.89
C THR A 5 16.88 15.16 -2.24
N ALA A 6 18.12 14.71 -2.45
CA ALA A 6 18.40 13.30 -2.74
C ALA A 6 17.98 12.37 -1.58
N ILE A 7 18.18 12.80 -0.33
CA ILE A 7 17.74 12.03 0.85
C ILE A 7 16.22 11.90 0.88
N LYS A 8 15.49 13.00 0.67
CA LYS A 8 14.01 13.00 0.69
C LYS A 8 13.42 12.13 -0.43
N ASN A 9 13.93 12.27 -1.65
CA ASN A 9 13.48 11.42 -2.77
C ASN A 9 13.72 9.94 -2.47
N LYS A 10 14.89 9.60 -1.89
CA LYS A 10 15.18 8.23 -1.48
C LYS A 10 14.18 7.72 -0.43
N GLN A 11 13.80 8.53 0.56
CA GLN A 11 12.81 8.15 1.57
C GLN A 11 11.46 7.77 0.95
N ILE A 12 11.01 8.52 -0.07
CA ILE A 12 9.76 8.21 -0.77
C ILE A 12 9.86 6.90 -1.54
N ILE A 13 10.95 6.69 -2.28
CA ILE A 13 11.19 5.42 -3.00
C ILE A 13 11.23 4.24 -2.01
N ASP A 14 11.91 4.39 -0.88
CA ASP A 14 12.01 3.36 0.15
C ASP A 14 10.62 3.06 0.75
N ALA A 15 9.80 4.08 1.01
CA ALA A 15 8.44 3.92 1.51
C ALA A 15 7.51 3.21 0.51
N LEU A 16 7.60 3.54 -0.79
CA LEU A 16 6.84 2.86 -1.84
C LEU A 16 7.26 1.40 -2.01
N ASN A 17 8.56 1.11 -1.90
CA ASN A 17 9.07 -0.26 -1.93
C ASN A 17 8.55 -1.08 -0.74
N ASP A 18 8.61 -0.48 0.46
CA ASP A 18 8.12 -1.09 1.69
C ASP A 18 6.62 -1.39 1.58
N PHE A 19 5.80 -0.41 1.18
CA PHE A 19 4.36 -0.63 0.90
C PHE A 19 4.14 -1.82 -0.05
N SER A 20 4.79 -1.78 -1.21
CA SER A 20 4.57 -2.77 -2.28
C SER A 20 4.95 -4.18 -1.83
N GLN A 21 6.08 -4.31 -1.13
CA GLN A 21 6.59 -5.59 -0.67
C GLN A 21 5.77 -6.13 0.50
N THR A 22 5.39 -5.28 1.46
CA THR A 22 4.52 -5.66 2.57
C THR A 22 3.15 -6.11 2.06
N GLN A 23 2.52 -5.37 1.15
CA GLN A 23 1.24 -5.76 0.55
C GLN A 23 1.32 -7.15 -0.11
N LYS A 24 2.36 -7.38 -0.93
CA LYS A 24 2.61 -8.66 -1.58
C LYS A 24 2.78 -9.81 -0.58
N GLU A 25 3.56 -9.60 0.47
CA GLU A 25 3.80 -10.60 1.52
C GLU A 25 2.52 -10.94 2.30
N LEU A 26 1.72 -9.93 2.65
CA LEU A 26 0.45 -10.11 3.37
C LEU A 26 -0.56 -10.90 2.55
N ILE A 27 -0.71 -10.56 1.27
CA ILE A 27 -1.60 -11.26 0.35
C ILE A 27 -1.16 -12.71 0.16
N ALA A 28 0.14 -12.95 -0.01
CA ALA A 28 0.70 -14.30 -0.14
C ALA A 28 0.48 -15.12 1.15
N SER A 29 0.70 -14.52 2.31
CA SER A 29 0.51 -15.15 3.62
C SER A 29 -0.97 -15.48 3.89
N CYS A 30 -1.87 -14.55 3.52
CA CYS A 30 -3.31 -14.76 3.60
C CYS A 30 -3.78 -15.89 2.67
N SER A 31 -3.29 -15.89 1.42
CA SER A 31 -3.53 -16.97 0.46
C SER A 31 -3.08 -18.32 1.03
N LYS A 32 -1.84 -18.39 1.53
CA LYS A 32 -1.27 -19.62 2.09
C LYS A 32 -2.07 -20.11 3.29
N LYS A 33 -2.53 -19.22 4.17
CA LYS A 33 -3.26 -19.60 5.39
C LYS A 33 -4.66 -20.11 5.09
N TYR A 34 -5.40 -19.47 4.17
CA TYR A 34 -6.83 -19.72 3.99
C TYR A 34 -7.19 -20.46 2.71
N LEU A 35 -6.29 -20.56 1.73
CA LEU A 35 -6.57 -21.18 0.42
C LEU A 35 -5.83 -22.50 0.18
N SER A 36 -4.85 -22.85 1.02
CA SER A 36 -3.99 -24.04 0.85
C SER A 36 -4.71 -25.39 0.95
N ARG A 37 -6.03 -25.41 1.22
CA ARG A 37 -6.84 -26.64 1.32
C ARG A 37 -7.91 -26.84 0.24
N SER A 38 -8.12 -25.92 -0.70
CA SER A 38 -9.12 -26.17 -1.77
C SER A 38 -8.49 -26.93 -2.93
N ARG A 39 -8.84 -28.22 -3.10
CA ARG A 39 -8.61 -28.95 -4.36
C ARG A 39 -9.24 -28.13 -5.49
N LEU A 40 -8.40 -27.61 -6.39
CA LEU A 40 -8.81 -26.82 -7.55
C LEU A 40 -9.42 -27.73 -8.65
N SER A 41 -10.50 -28.44 -8.35
CA SER A 41 -11.25 -29.18 -9.38
C SER A 41 -12.63 -28.63 -9.68
N ASP A 42 -13.21 -27.76 -8.85
CA ASP A 42 -14.64 -27.48 -8.98
C ASP A 42 -14.94 -26.07 -9.50
N SER A 43 -15.51 -26.07 -10.72
CA SER A 43 -16.21 -24.99 -11.42
C SER A 43 -15.41 -24.07 -12.33
N LEU A 44 -14.86 -24.69 -13.38
CA LEU A 44 -14.50 -24.05 -14.65
C LEU A 44 -15.75 -23.68 -15.48
N ARG A 45 -16.78 -23.10 -14.85
CA ARG A 45 -18.02 -22.60 -15.52
C ARG A 45 -18.62 -21.40 -14.80
N TYR A 46 -17.80 -20.41 -14.46
CA TYR A 46 -18.29 -19.04 -14.26
C TYR A 46 -17.69 -18.16 -15.34
N SER A 47 -18.54 -17.33 -15.94
CA SER A 47 -18.26 -16.56 -17.14
C SER A 47 -16.91 -15.81 -17.06
N SER A 48 -16.32 -15.55 -18.22
CA SER A 48 -14.99 -14.99 -18.53
C SER A 48 -14.70 -13.57 -17.98
N ARG A 49 -15.30 -13.20 -16.84
CA ARG A 49 -15.04 -12.00 -16.03
C ARG A 49 -14.85 -12.30 -14.53
N SER A 50 -14.86 -13.56 -14.09
CA SER A 50 -14.63 -13.92 -12.69
C SER A 50 -13.15 -13.70 -12.33
N ARG A 51 -12.85 -12.51 -11.79
CA ARG A 51 -11.52 -12.05 -11.38
C ARG A 51 -11.00 -12.94 -10.25
N SER A 52 -9.74 -13.36 -10.34
CA SER A 52 -9.02 -14.15 -9.31
C SER A 52 -9.20 -13.58 -7.89
N SER A 53 -9.28 -12.25 -7.77
CA SER A 53 -9.57 -11.51 -6.54
C SER A 53 -10.93 -11.80 -5.91
N ASP A 54 -12.00 -11.99 -6.69
CA ASP A 54 -13.34 -12.22 -6.12
C ASP A 54 -13.42 -13.60 -5.47
N LEU A 55 -12.88 -14.61 -6.15
CA LEU A 55 -12.77 -15.97 -5.59
C LEU A 55 -11.88 -16.02 -4.35
N PHE A 56 -10.81 -15.23 -4.35
CA PHE A 56 -9.94 -15.05 -3.19
C PHE A 56 -10.71 -14.46 -1.99
N LEU A 57 -11.45 -13.37 -2.20
CA LEU A 57 -12.22 -12.70 -1.14
C LEU A 57 -13.38 -13.55 -0.62
N LEU A 58 -13.98 -14.41 -1.45
CA LEU A 58 -15.05 -15.34 -1.02
C LEU A 58 -14.53 -16.39 -0.02
N LYS A 59 -13.29 -16.85 -0.19
CA LYS A 59 -12.71 -17.92 0.62
C LYS A 59 -12.04 -17.44 1.91
N ILE A 60 -11.78 -16.13 2.02
CA ILE A 60 -11.14 -15.54 3.21
C ILE A 60 -12.19 -15.15 4.26
N PRO A 61 -11.94 -15.45 5.55
CA PRO A 61 -12.85 -15.07 6.64
C PRO A 61 -12.99 -13.54 6.73
N LYS A 62 -14.01 -13.07 7.44
CA LYS A 62 -14.27 -11.62 7.55
C LYS A 62 -13.15 -10.86 8.27
N SER A 63 -12.44 -11.51 9.19
CA SER A 63 -11.28 -10.96 9.88
C SER A 63 -10.39 -12.09 10.40
N GLY A 64 -9.18 -11.75 10.80
CA GLY A 64 -8.25 -12.71 11.41
C GLY A 64 -6.86 -12.12 11.62
N LEU A 65 -5.91 -13.01 11.90
CA LEU A 65 -4.50 -12.67 12.11
C LEU A 65 -3.63 -13.31 11.03
N ILE A 66 -2.60 -12.62 10.58
CA ILE A 66 -1.54 -13.10 9.69
C ILE A 66 -0.19 -12.83 10.34
N ASN A 67 0.70 -13.82 10.34
CA ASN A 67 2.05 -13.65 10.85
C ASN A 67 3.00 -13.50 9.66
N THR A 68 3.76 -12.41 9.64
CA THR A 68 4.89 -12.20 8.73
C THR A 68 6.20 -12.52 9.45
N LEU A 69 7.35 -12.38 8.78
CA LEU A 69 8.64 -12.54 9.47
C LEU A 69 8.89 -11.42 10.50
N GLN A 70 8.35 -10.23 10.25
CA GLN A 70 8.63 -9.02 11.01
C GLN A 70 7.64 -8.82 12.16
N GLU A 71 6.35 -9.07 11.92
CA GLU A 71 5.29 -8.68 12.85
C GLU A 71 3.97 -9.44 12.63
N THR A 72 3.04 -9.28 13.57
CA THR A 72 1.68 -9.83 13.47
C THR A 72 0.74 -8.78 12.89
N TRP A 73 -0.10 -9.19 11.95
CA TRP A 73 -1.05 -8.33 11.28
C TRP A 73 -2.47 -8.77 11.57
N GLU A 74 -3.28 -7.84 12.05
CA GLU A 74 -4.74 -7.95 12.01
C GLU A 74 -5.23 -7.67 10.59
N PHE A 75 -6.21 -8.43 10.12
CA PHE A 75 -6.89 -8.11 8.88
C PHE A 75 -8.40 -8.10 9.03
N GLN A 76 -9.04 -7.26 8.24
CA GLN A 76 -10.49 -7.17 8.11
C GLN A 76 -10.86 -7.06 6.63
N LYS A 77 -11.72 -7.97 6.19
CA LYS A 77 -12.35 -7.89 4.87
C LYS A 77 -13.38 -6.76 4.88
N HIS A 78 -13.32 -5.93 3.85
CA HIS A 78 -14.32 -4.92 3.55
C HIS A 78 -14.76 -5.06 2.10
N GLY A 79 -15.64 -4.16 1.63
CA GLY A 79 -16.38 -4.24 0.37
C GLY A 79 -15.69 -5.07 -0.72
N SER A 80 -14.63 -4.52 -1.31
CA SER A 80 -13.86 -5.16 -2.40
C SER A 80 -12.41 -5.46 -2.02
N GLY A 81 -12.10 -5.54 -0.73
CA GLY A 81 -10.72 -5.47 -0.25
C GLY A 81 -10.46 -6.14 1.08
N ILE A 82 -9.19 -6.12 1.47
CA ILE A 82 -8.73 -6.50 2.81
C ILE A 82 -7.88 -5.37 3.34
N LEU A 83 -8.28 -4.83 4.49
CA LEU A 83 -7.48 -3.92 5.27
C LEU A 83 -6.60 -4.74 6.21
N PHE A 84 -5.29 -4.48 6.20
CA PHE A 84 -4.33 -5.04 7.13
C PHE A 84 -3.79 -3.94 8.04
N LYS A 85 -3.61 -4.26 9.33
CA LYS A 85 -3.00 -3.39 10.32
C LYS A 85 -1.91 -4.13 11.08
N GLY A 86 -0.69 -3.59 11.06
CA GLY A 86 0.44 -4.12 11.80
C GLY A 86 0.29 -3.83 13.28
N ASN A 87 0.39 -4.86 14.12
CA ASN A 87 0.18 -4.72 15.57
C ASN A 87 1.34 -3.99 16.23
N GLU A 88 2.55 -4.16 15.70
CA GLU A 88 3.77 -3.59 16.23
C GLU A 88 4.14 -2.27 15.54
N SER A 89 4.05 -2.22 14.21
CA SER A 89 4.42 -1.04 13.43
C SER A 89 3.32 0.02 13.34
N GLY A 90 2.07 -0.37 13.58
CA GLY A 90 0.90 0.48 13.34
C GLY A 90 0.57 0.72 11.86
N LYS A 91 1.38 0.16 10.94
CA LYS A 91 1.22 0.33 9.49
C LYS A 91 -0.15 -0.16 9.02
N VAL A 92 -0.71 0.54 8.04
CA VAL A 92 -1.97 0.17 7.40
C VAL A 92 -1.73 -0.14 5.93
N ILE A 93 -2.13 -1.33 5.50
CA ILE A 93 -2.12 -1.71 4.09
C ILE A 93 -3.56 -2.03 3.69
N ASP A 94 -4.18 -1.16 2.89
CA ASP A 94 -5.47 -1.46 2.27
C ASP A 94 -5.26 -2.09 0.89
N ALA A 95 -5.40 -3.41 0.81
CA ALA A 95 -5.41 -4.09 -0.46
C ALA A 95 -6.83 -4.08 -1.05
N ASN A 96 -7.19 -3.03 -1.78
CA ASN A 96 -8.53 -2.90 -2.41
C ASN A 96 -8.51 -3.16 -3.92
N ARG A 97 -9.27 -4.14 -4.44
CA ARG A 97 -9.33 -4.46 -5.89
C ARG A 97 -8.00 -5.03 -6.44
N GLU A 98 -8.12 -5.92 -7.42
CA GLU A 98 -6.98 -6.50 -8.16
C GLU A 98 -5.86 -7.08 -7.27
N ILE A 99 -6.22 -7.46 -6.04
CA ILE A 99 -5.32 -7.89 -4.96
C ILE A 99 -4.41 -9.04 -5.40
N ILE A 100 -4.94 -9.93 -6.25
CA ILE A 100 -4.22 -11.14 -6.67
C ILE A 100 -3.41 -10.88 -7.92
N ASP A 101 -4.01 -10.25 -8.93
CA ASP A 101 -3.36 -10.03 -10.21
C ASP A 101 -2.26 -8.95 -10.13
N HIS A 102 -2.38 -8.03 -9.16
CA HIS A 102 -1.48 -6.89 -8.97
C HIS A 102 -1.17 -6.63 -7.49
N SER A 103 -0.71 -7.67 -6.78
CA SER A 103 -0.43 -7.64 -5.32
C SER A 103 0.64 -6.66 -4.86
N GLU A 104 1.43 -6.11 -5.78
CA GLU A 104 2.51 -5.13 -5.52
C GLU A 104 2.17 -3.73 -6.06
N ALA A 105 0.98 -3.56 -6.66
CA ALA A 105 0.55 -2.30 -7.22
C ALA A 105 -0.19 -1.45 -6.18
N PHE A 106 -0.24 -0.14 -6.42
CA PHE A 106 -0.83 0.85 -5.53
C PHE A 106 -1.47 1.99 -6.31
N ASP A 107 -2.41 2.67 -5.67
CA ASP A 107 -3.02 3.91 -6.12
C ASP A 107 -2.88 4.97 -5.02
N SER A 108 -3.26 6.22 -5.30
CA SER A 108 -3.21 7.33 -4.35
C SER A 108 -3.94 7.03 -3.04
N TRP A 109 -5.14 6.44 -3.12
CA TRP A 109 -5.95 6.10 -1.96
C TRP A 109 -5.28 5.08 -1.02
N ARG A 110 -4.65 4.04 -1.57
CA ARG A 110 -3.90 3.08 -0.73
C ARG A 110 -2.69 3.75 -0.08
N LEU A 111 -2.03 4.65 -0.80
CA LEU A 111 -0.87 5.38 -0.30
C LEU A 111 -1.25 6.39 0.79
N SER A 112 -2.38 7.10 0.67
CA SER A 112 -2.82 8.04 1.70
C SER A 112 -3.05 7.34 3.02
N GLN A 113 -3.74 6.19 3.00
CA GLN A 113 -3.94 5.36 4.20
C GLN A 113 -2.62 4.87 4.80
N TYR A 114 -1.66 4.48 3.95
CA TYR A 114 -0.36 4.04 4.40
C TYR A 114 0.44 5.16 5.04
N PHE A 115 0.55 6.31 4.37
CA PHE A 115 1.30 7.46 4.87
C PHE A 115 0.67 8.06 6.13
N GLU A 116 -0.65 8.12 6.21
CA GLU A 116 -1.38 8.50 7.42
C GLU A 116 -1.00 7.56 8.59
N SER A 117 -0.90 6.25 8.35
CA SER A 117 -0.50 5.28 9.39
C SER A 117 0.95 5.44 9.87
N LEU A 118 1.79 6.09 9.06
CA LEU A 118 3.18 6.44 9.40
C LEU A 118 3.31 7.85 9.99
N GLU A 119 2.19 8.55 10.23
CA GLU A 119 2.14 9.94 10.68
C GLU A 119 2.83 10.92 9.71
N TYR A 120 2.85 10.60 8.41
CA TYR A 120 3.37 11.52 7.40
C TYR A 120 2.31 12.58 7.11
N SER A 121 2.68 13.85 7.22
CA SER A 121 1.80 14.96 6.84
C SER A 121 2.04 15.37 5.39
N ASN A 122 3.32 15.48 5.00
CA ASN A 122 3.74 15.97 3.69
C ASN A 122 4.80 15.06 3.09
N ILE A 123 4.78 14.97 1.77
CA ILE A 123 5.76 14.29 0.94
C ILE A 123 6.49 15.35 0.13
N ILE A 124 7.82 15.29 0.16
CA ILE A 124 8.65 16.22 -0.61
C ILE A 124 9.36 15.42 -1.69
N TRP A 125 9.07 15.77 -2.93
CA TRP A 125 9.72 15.24 -4.11
C TRP A 125 10.41 16.36 -4.88
N GLU A 126 11.73 16.27 -5.00
CA GLU A 126 12.58 17.33 -5.52
C GLU A 126 12.42 18.67 -4.76
N SER A 127 11.66 19.60 -5.34
CA SER A 127 11.32 20.91 -4.78
C SER A 127 9.81 21.10 -4.59
N SER A 128 9.01 20.06 -4.87
CA SER A 128 7.56 20.06 -4.76
C SER A 128 7.13 19.39 -3.46
N GLU A 129 6.04 19.90 -2.88
CA GLU A 129 5.43 19.39 -1.65
C GLU A 129 4.02 18.91 -1.97
N PHE A 130 3.67 17.74 -1.44
CA PHE A 130 2.39 17.06 -1.62
C PHE A 130 1.83 16.71 -0.25
N LEU A 131 0.53 16.90 -0.04
CA LEU A 131 -0.12 16.42 1.18
C LEU A 131 -0.22 14.89 1.14
N ALA A 132 0.18 14.24 2.23
CA ALA A 132 0.23 12.78 2.30
C ALA A 132 -1.13 12.14 2.57
N ASP A 133 -2.11 12.93 3.04
CA ASP A 133 -3.48 12.53 3.34
C ASP A 133 -4.50 12.98 2.28
N ASP A 134 -4.03 13.55 1.16
CA ASP A 134 -4.87 14.04 0.07
C ASP A 134 -4.64 13.21 -1.21
N ASP A 135 -5.69 12.52 -1.66
CA ASP A 135 -5.61 11.61 -2.81
C ASP A 135 -5.30 12.36 -4.12
N ASP A 136 -5.74 13.62 -4.27
CA ASP A 136 -5.50 14.41 -5.48
C ASP A 136 -4.02 14.86 -5.56
N ASP A 137 -3.41 15.22 -4.43
CA ASP A 137 -1.97 15.51 -4.36
C ASP A 137 -1.11 14.26 -4.57
N LEU A 138 -1.51 13.12 -4.02
CA LEU A 138 -0.83 11.85 -4.27
C LEU A 138 -0.97 11.40 -5.72
N ASP A 139 -2.10 11.65 -6.38
CA ASP A 139 -2.26 11.42 -7.81
C ASP A 139 -1.24 12.24 -8.63
N LYS A 140 -1.07 13.53 -8.32
CA LYS A 140 -0.05 14.38 -8.97
C LYS A 140 1.36 13.86 -8.72
N LEU A 141 1.66 13.43 -7.50
CA LEU A 141 2.94 12.80 -7.17
C LEU A 141 3.18 11.55 -8.03
N LEU A 142 2.18 10.68 -8.16
CA LEU A 142 2.29 9.45 -8.96
C LEU A 142 2.47 9.73 -10.45
N GLU A 143 1.79 10.75 -10.98
CA GLU A 143 1.97 11.23 -12.35
C GLU A 143 3.43 11.70 -12.58
N LEU A 144 4.00 12.49 -11.67
CA LEU A 144 5.40 12.91 -11.73
C LEU A 144 6.38 11.73 -11.64
N LEU A 145 6.14 10.78 -10.73
CA LEU A 145 6.98 9.59 -10.59
C LEU A 145 6.88 8.67 -11.82
N GLU A 146 5.77 8.68 -12.56
CA GLU A 146 5.63 7.97 -13.82
C GLU A 146 6.43 8.65 -14.94
N GLU A 147 6.34 9.99 -15.05
CA GLU A 147 7.14 10.79 -15.98
C GLU A 147 8.64 10.58 -15.77
N GLU A 148 9.07 10.44 -14.52
CA GLU A 148 10.45 10.12 -14.13
C GLU A 148 10.81 8.62 -14.22
N HIS A 149 9.88 7.77 -14.67
CA HIS A 149 10.07 6.32 -14.83
C HIS A 149 10.43 5.57 -13.54
N ILE A 150 10.01 6.09 -12.39
CA ILE A 150 10.15 5.44 -11.08
C ILE A 150 9.02 4.45 -10.88
N VAL A 151 7.81 4.87 -11.23
CA VAL A 151 6.63 4.00 -11.32
C VAL A 151 6.17 3.88 -12.77
N LYS A 152 5.22 2.98 -13.02
CA LYS A 152 4.52 2.85 -14.29
C LYS A 152 3.08 2.44 -14.06
N LEU A 153 2.18 2.93 -14.91
CA LEU A 153 0.81 2.45 -14.95
C LEU A 153 0.74 0.95 -15.25
N VAL A 154 -0.19 0.29 -14.57
CA VAL A 154 -0.59 -1.07 -14.85
C VAL A 154 -1.54 -1.05 -16.06
N PRO A 155 -1.25 -1.79 -17.15
CA PRO A 155 -2.06 -1.76 -18.36
C PRO A 155 -3.54 -2.07 -18.11
N ASN A 156 -4.44 -1.31 -18.75
CA ASN A 156 -5.90 -1.47 -18.64
C ASN A 156 -6.44 -1.36 -17.20
N ARG A 157 -5.77 -0.58 -16.34
CA ARG A 157 -6.20 -0.26 -14.98
C ARG A 157 -6.15 1.24 -14.77
N TYR A 158 -7.21 1.78 -14.17
CA TYR A 158 -7.31 3.21 -13.89
C TYR A 158 -6.44 3.57 -12.69
N LYS A 159 -5.47 4.48 -12.89
CA LYS A 159 -4.60 5.06 -11.85
C LYS A 159 -3.99 4.03 -10.88
N LEU A 160 -3.61 2.86 -11.41
CA LEU A 160 -2.94 1.82 -10.64
C LEU A 160 -1.49 1.74 -11.12
N TYR A 161 -0.55 1.92 -10.20
CA TYR A 161 0.87 2.04 -10.48
C TYR A 161 1.66 0.90 -9.84
N LYS A 162 2.85 0.64 -10.38
CA LYS A 162 3.85 -0.22 -9.75
C LYS A 162 5.25 0.32 -9.97
N LEU A 163 6.15 0.03 -9.03
CA LEU A 163 7.56 0.39 -9.14
C LEU A 163 8.22 -0.28 -10.36
N VAL A 164 9.11 0.46 -11.01
CA VAL A 164 9.98 -0.07 -12.08
C VAL A 164 11.13 -0.85 -11.46
N ALA A 165 11.31 -2.12 -11.85
CA ALA A 165 12.23 -3.09 -11.24
C ALA A 165 13.73 -2.75 -11.28
N ASN A 166 14.13 -1.59 -11.80
CA ASN A 166 15.53 -1.23 -12.03
C ASN A 166 16.17 -0.39 -10.92
N GLN A 167 15.42 0.07 -9.92
CA GLN A 167 15.97 0.85 -8.79
C GLN A 167 16.34 -0.04 -7.57
N SER A 168 15.92 -1.31 -7.54
CA SER A 168 16.16 -2.24 -6.42
C SER A 168 17.50 -3.00 -6.49
N LYS A 169 18.36 -2.69 -7.47
CA LYS A 169 19.71 -3.31 -7.62
C LYS A 169 20.86 -2.56 -6.96
N SER A 170 20.61 -1.51 -6.18
CA SER A 170 21.62 -0.97 -5.24
C SER A 170 21.50 -1.65 -3.87
N ARG A 171 21.85 -2.95 -3.80
CA ARG A 171 22.11 -3.64 -2.53
C ARG A 171 23.58 -3.46 -2.14
N SER A 172 23.84 -2.76 -1.03
CA SER A 172 24.48 -3.33 0.18
C SER A 172 25.21 -2.27 1.03
N SER A 173 25.08 -2.44 2.34
CA SER A 173 25.88 -1.86 3.42
C SER A 173 25.63 -0.41 3.82
N SER A 174 24.77 -0.24 4.83
CA SER A 174 25.13 0.53 6.03
C SER A 174 24.18 0.17 7.17
N LYS A 175 24.61 -0.82 7.94
CA LYS A 175 24.33 -0.93 9.37
C LYS A 175 24.81 0.38 10.01
N LEU A 176 23.92 1.27 10.46
CA LEU A 176 24.10 2.11 11.67
C LEU A 176 22.94 3.10 11.91
N ARG A 177 22.51 3.14 13.17
CA ARG A 177 22.00 4.28 13.97
C ARG A 177 20.59 4.82 13.72
N LEU A 178 19.71 4.44 14.65
CA LEU A 178 18.92 5.35 15.51
C LEU A 178 19.24 6.84 15.27
N MET A 179 18.28 7.59 14.73
CA MET A 179 18.09 9.00 15.06
C MET A 179 16.59 9.33 15.11
N THR A 180 16.13 9.47 16.35
CA THR A 180 15.12 10.42 16.86
C THR A 180 14.17 11.05 15.83
N LEU A 181 12.94 10.54 15.77
CA LEU A 181 11.81 11.31 15.25
C LEU A 181 11.39 12.33 16.33
N ALA A 182 11.56 13.61 16.02
CA ALA A 182 10.90 14.67 16.76
C ALA A 182 9.39 14.51 16.57
N ARG A 183 8.69 14.04 17.61
CA ARG A 183 7.23 14.10 17.68
C ARG A 183 6.83 15.58 17.71
N TYR A 184 6.42 16.11 16.57
CA TYR A 184 5.77 17.41 16.56
C TYR A 184 4.32 17.22 17.02
N SER A 185 4.07 17.54 18.29
CA SER A 185 2.73 17.65 18.85
C SER A 185 2.00 18.81 18.18
N SER A 186 1.14 18.51 17.21
CA SER A 186 0.17 19.48 16.70
C SER A 186 -1.17 19.28 17.41
N LYS A 187 -1.69 20.39 17.92
CA LYS A 187 -2.87 20.48 18.76
C LYS A 187 -4.11 20.10 17.94
N LYS A 188 -4.96 19.26 18.52
CA LYS A 188 -6.33 18.93 18.06
C LYS A 188 -7.02 20.12 17.40
N SER A 189 -7.29 20.02 16.11
CA SER A 189 -8.45 20.67 15.50
C SER A 189 -9.45 19.58 15.12
N LYS A 190 -10.65 19.65 15.70
CA LYS A 190 -11.75 18.73 15.39
C LYS A 190 -12.30 19.11 14.01
N SER A 191 -11.96 18.34 12.97
CA SER A 191 -12.65 18.44 11.68
C SER A 191 -13.90 17.55 11.69
N LYS A 192 -15.02 18.14 11.24
CA LYS A 192 -16.37 17.58 11.29
C LYS A 192 -16.51 16.39 10.35
N ARG A 193 -17.05 15.28 10.89
CA ARG A 193 -17.63 14.16 10.14
C ARG A 193 -18.60 14.67 9.06
N ARG A 194 -18.35 14.32 7.80
CA ARG A 194 -19.40 14.27 6.76
C ARG A 194 -20.11 12.92 6.86
N GLU A 195 -21.30 12.98 7.42
CA GLU A 195 -22.29 11.90 7.40
C GLU A 195 -22.97 11.91 6.03
N TYR A 196 -22.68 10.91 5.19
CA TYR A 196 -23.46 10.71 3.97
C TYR A 196 -24.74 9.93 4.31
N ARG A 197 -25.85 10.66 4.32
CA ARG A 197 -27.22 10.13 4.22
C ARG A 197 -27.32 9.21 3.01
N ARG A 198 -27.77 7.97 3.22
CA ARG A 198 -28.33 7.13 2.17
C ARG A 198 -29.81 7.46 2.04
N HIS A 199 -30.20 7.85 0.83
CA HIS A 199 -31.54 7.63 0.28
C HIS A 199 -31.69 6.16 -0.09
#